data_AF-A0A553UG74-F1
#
_entry.id   AF-A0A553UG74-F1
#
_cell.length_a   1.000
_cell.length_b   1.000
_cell.length_c   1.000
_cell.angle_alpha   90.00
_cell.angle_beta   90.00
_cell.angle_gamma   90.00
#
_symmetry.space_group_name_H-M   'P 1'
#
loop_
_entity.id
_entity.type
_entity.pdbx_description
1 polymer ?
#
loop_
_entity_poly.entity_id
_entity_poly.type
_entity_poly.pdbx_seq_one_letter_code
_entity_poly.pdbx_strand_id
1 'polypeptide(L)'
;MTVKSASWLLFSLPDEVKEEQSGLLERLRTCLPLQQSQELVHAFRVMLRSCQGEAFPQWLKAVQASGLTDLMSFAKGLQREGSALLAALTLPYSNGPTEGAVNRLKMIKRQMYGRANFDLLRIRVLSG
;
A
#
# COMPACT_ATOMS: atom_id res chain seq x y z
N MET A 1 19.17 10.86 -8.01
CA MET A 1 17.88 10.19 -7.74
C MET A 1 18.05 9.31 -6.51
N THR A 2 17.14 9.37 -5.54
CA THR A 2 17.19 8.47 -4.37
C THR A 2 16.49 7.15 -4.68
N VAL A 3 16.85 6.07 -3.97
CA VAL A 3 16.18 4.76 -4.10
C VAL A 3 14.68 4.87 -3.85
N LYS A 4 14.25 5.73 -2.91
CA LYS A 4 12.83 5.97 -2.62
C LYS A 4 12.10 6.60 -3.80
N SER A 5 12.71 7.60 -4.45
CA SER A 5 12.12 8.25 -5.63
C SER A 5 12.02 7.29 -6.81
N ALA A 6 13.04 6.44 -7.01
CA ALA A 6 13.04 5.42 -8.04
C ALA A 6 11.99 4.34 -7.80
N SER A 7 11.87 3.86 -6.54
CA SER A 7 10.87 2.88 -6.13
C SER A 7 9.45 3.42 -6.26
N TRP A 8 9.23 4.68 -5.84
CA TRP A 8 7.94 5.34 -6.04
C TRP A 8 7.58 5.36 -7.53
N LEU A 9 8.49 5.85 -8.38
CA LEU A 9 8.27 5.91 -9.82
C LEU A 9 7.99 4.53 -10.44
N LEU A 10 8.73 3.50 -10.02
CA LEU A 10 8.58 2.14 -10.54
C LEU A 10 7.21 1.53 -10.21
N PHE A 11 6.65 1.86 -9.04
CA PHE A 11 5.40 1.26 -8.57
C PHE A 11 4.18 2.19 -8.69
N SER A 12 4.38 3.42 -9.17
CA SER A 12 3.32 4.37 -9.51
C SER A 12 2.47 3.88 -10.67
N LEU A 13 1.15 4.02 -10.55
CA LEU A 13 0.25 3.67 -11.64
C LEU A 13 0.42 4.67 -12.80
N PRO A 14 0.07 4.30 -14.05
CA PRO A 14 0.33 5.13 -15.22
C PRO A 14 -0.26 6.55 -15.14
N ASP A 15 -1.38 6.72 -14.42
CA ASP A 15 -2.03 8.00 -14.14
C ASP A 15 -1.27 8.91 -13.15
N GLU A 16 -0.34 8.34 -12.39
CA GLU A 16 0.45 9.04 -11.36
C GLU A 16 1.82 9.52 -11.88
N VAL A 17 2.23 9.05 -13.06
CA VAL A 17 3.56 9.33 -13.65
C VAL A 17 3.49 10.54 -14.58
N LYS A 18 4.36 11.53 -14.34
CA LYS A 18 4.51 12.70 -15.21
C LYS A 18 5.31 12.36 -16.47
N GLU A 19 5.01 13.01 -17.59
CA GLU A 19 5.72 12.83 -18.87
C GLU A 19 7.24 12.91 -18.74
N GLU A 20 7.75 13.87 -17.96
CA GLU A 20 9.18 14.09 -17.69
C GLU A 20 9.89 12.87 -17.05
N GLN A 21 9.14 12.01 -16.36
CA GLN A 21 9.69 10.83 -15.66
C GLN A 21 9.66 9.56 -16.52
N SER A 22 9.02 9.59 -17.69
CA SER A 22 8.83 8.42 -18.57
C SER A 22 10.16 7.82 -19.03
N GLY A 23 11.12 8.65 -19.45
CA GLY A 23 12.43 8.17 -19.92
C GLY A 23 13.25 7.46 -18.84
N LEU A 24 13.09 7.85 -17.58
CA LEU A 24 13.72 7.18 -16.45
C LEU A 24 13.03 5.84 -16.13
N LEU A 25 11.70 5.80 -16.22
CA LEU A 25 10.92 4.59 -16.00
C LEU A 25 11.26 3.51 -17.04
N GLU A 26 11.38 3.90 -18.31
CA GLU A 26 11.83 3.00 -19.39
C GLU A 26 13.22 2.42 -19.11
N ARG A 27 14.15 3.24 -18.59
CA ARG A 27 15.47 2.74 -18.18
C ARG A 27 15.39 1.74 -17.04
N LEU A 28 14.52 1.94 -16.06
CA LEU A 28 14.34 0.98 -14.95
C LEU A 28 13.73 -0.34 -15.44
N ARG A 29 12.86 -0.30 -16.46
CA ARG A 29 12.25 -1.50 -17.09
C ARG A 29 13.24 -2.39 -17.82
N THR A 30 14.42 -1.88 -18.21
CA THR A 30 15.46 -2.71 -18.84
C THR A 30 15.95 -3.86 -17.96
N CYS A 31 15.74 -3.78 -16.64
CA CYS A 31 16.06 -4.84 -15.71
C CYS A 31 14.84 -5.77 -15.54
N LEU A 32 14.95 -7.01 -16.04
CA LEU A 32 13.84 -7.98 -16.04
C LEU A 32 13.19 -8.19 -14.65
N PRO A 33 13.94 -8.36 -13.54
CA PRO A 33 13.34 -8.44 -12.20
C PRO A 33 12.53 -7.20 -11.80
N LEU A 34 12.96 -5.98 -12.19
CA LEU A 34 12.25 -4.75 -11.87
C LEU A 34 10.98 -4.61 -12.71
N GLN A 35 11.04 -4.96 -13.99
CA GLN A 35 9.86 -5.01 -14.85
C GLN A 35 8.82 -5.99 -14.30
N GLN A 36 9.22 -7.22 -13.98
CA GLN A 36 8.32 -8.23 -13.45
C GLN A 36 7.74 -7.82 -12.08
N SER A 37 8.55 -7.20 -11.22
CA SER A 37 8.08 -6.63 -9.95
C SER A 37 7.03 -5.54 -10.18
N GLN A 38 7.28 -4.64 -11.14
CA GLN A 38 6.36 -3.57 -11.49
C GLN A 38 5.01 -4.14 -11.97
N GLU A 39 5.02 -5.12 -12.88
CA GLU A 39 3.81 -5.75 -13.41
C GLU A 39 2.96 -6.38 -12.30
N LEU A 40 3.59 -7.14 -11.39
CA LEU A 40 2.90 -7.79 -10.28
C LEU A 40 2.34 -6.77 -9.27
N VAL A 41 3.10 -5.72 -8.95
CA VAL A 41 2.64 -4.66 -8.04
C VAL A 41 1.50 -3.86 -8.67
N HIS A 42 1.58 -3.54 -9.98
CA HIS A 42 0.51 -2.85 -10.68
C HIS A 42 -0.77 -3.69 -10.72
N ALA A 43 -0.67 -4.97 -11.07
CA ALA A 43 -1.80 -5.89 -11.05
C ALA A 43 -2.47 -5.93 -9.67
N PHE A 44 -1.68 -5.97 -8.59
CA PHE A 44 -2.19 -5.92 -7.23
C PHE A 44 -2.89 -4.58 -6.89
N ARG A 45 -2.28 -3.44 -7.25
CA ARG A 45 -2.87 -2.11 -7.02
C ARG A 45 -4.18 -1.92 -7.77
N VAL A 46 -4.26 -2.39 -9.02
CA VAL A 46 -5.50 -2.34 -9.81
C VAL A 46 -6.58 -3.21 -9.18
N MET A 47 -6.23 -4.41 -8.72
CA MET A 47 -7.15 -5.31 -8.02
C MET A 47 -7.72 -4.67 -6.74
N LEU A 48 -6.86 -3.97 -5.97
CA LEU A 48 -7.28 -3.20 -4.79
C LEU A 48 -8.20 -2.04 -5.14
N ARG A 49 -7.86 -1.22 -6.15
CA ARG A 49 -8.70 -0.08 -6.57
C ARG A 49 -10.05 -0.52 -7.12
N SER A 50 -10.08 -1.65 -7.83
CA SER A 50 -11.27 -2.13 -8.53
C SER A 50 -12.10 -3.12 -7.71
N CYS A 51 -11.68 -3.42 -6.47
CA CYS A 51 -12.31 -4.42 -5.60
C CYS A 51 -12.55 -5.77 -6.32
N GLN A 52 -11.49 -6.32 -6.92
CA GLN A 52 -11.53 -7.57 -7.67
C GLN A 52 -10.98 -8.75 -6.87
N GLY A 53 -11.62 -9.10 -5.75
CA GLY A 53 -11.19 -10.21 -4.89
C GLY A 53 -11.04 -11.56 -5.60
N GLU A 54 -11.82 -11.82 -6.64
CA GLU A 54 -11.77 -13.05 -7.45
C GLU A 54 -10.46 -13.23 -8.22
N ALA A 55 -9.75 -12.14 -8.55
CA ALA A 55 -8.47 -12.19 -9.25
C ALA A 55 -7.29 -12.52 -8.33
N PHE A 56 -7.49 -12.51 -7.00
CA PHE A 56 -6.43 -12.71 -6.02
C PHE A 56 -5.72 -14.08 -6.13
N PRO A 57 -6.42 -15.22 -6.31
CA PRO A 57 -5.77 -16.52 -6.48
C PRO A 57 -4.89 -16.59 -7.74
N GLN A 58 -5.30 -15.93 -8.83
CA GLN A 58 -4.51 -15.88 -10.07
C GLN A 58 -3.25 -15.05 -9.87
N TRP A 59 -3.37 -13.89 -9.21
CA TRP A 59 -2.22 -13.05 -8.87
C TRP A 59 -1.22 -13.79 -7.98
N LEU A 60 -1.70 -14.55 -6.98
CA LEU A 60 -0.83 -15.37 -6.13
C LEU A 60 -0.01 -16.38 -6.94
N LYS A 61 -0.63 -17.06 -7.92
CA LYS A 61 0.09 -17.98 -8.82
C LYS A 61 1.17 -17.25 -9.62
N ALA A 62 0.87 -16.06 -10.14
CA ALA A 62 1.83 -15.25 -10.88
C ALA A 62 3.03 -14.83 -10.00
N VAL A 63 2.78 -14.44 -8.75
CA VAL A 63 3.84 -14.11 -7.79
C VAL A 63 4.71 -15.33 -7.49
N GLN A 64 4.12 -16.51 -7.27
CA GLN A 64 4.89 -17.74 -7.02
C GLN A 64 5.75 -18.14 -8.22
N ALA A 65 5.23 -17.97 -9.44
CA ALA A 65 5.97 -18.26 -10.66
C ALA A 65 7.12 -17.26 -10.94
N SER A 66 7.10 -16.08 -10.30
CA SER A 66 8.09 -15.03 -10.56
C SER A 66 9.47 -15.28 -9.98
N GLY A 67 9.59 -16.13 -8.95
CA GLY A 67 10.84 -16.35 -8.22
C GLY A 67 11.31 -15.13 -7.39
N LEU A 68 10.51 -14.07 -7.31
CA LEU A 68 10.83 -12.87 -6.52
C LEU A 68 10.54 -13.11 -5.04
N THR A 69 11.56 -13.52 -4.28
CA THR A 69 11.46 -13.97 -2.88
C THR A 69 10.76 -12.97 -1.95
N ASP A 70 10.99 -11.67 -2.13
CA ASP A 70 10.37 -10.62 -1.33
C ASP A 70 8.86 -10.53 -1.59
N LEU A 71 8.45 -10.57 -2.86
CA LEU A 71 7.03 -10.57 -3.24
C LEU A 71 6.34 -11.87 -2.84
N MET A 72 7.02 -13.01 -2.93
CA MET A 72 6.49 -14.28 -2.44
C MET A 72 6.24 -14.26 -0.94
N SER A 73 7.15 -13.68 -0.16
CA SER A 73 7.01 -13.52 1.29
C SER A 73 5.85 -12.59 1.64
N PHE A 74 5.71 -11.49 0.91
CA PHE A 74 4.57 -10.58 1.01
C PHE A 74 3.24 -11.28 0.71
N ALA A 75 3.15 -12.00 -0.41
CA ALA A 75 1.96 -12.75 -0.82
C ALA A 75 1.56 -13.82 0.22
N LYS A 76 2.53 -14.49 0.84
CA LYS A 76 2.29 -15.45 1.92
C LYS A 76 1.71 -14.79 3.17
N GLY A 77 2.15 -13.57 3.49
CA GLY A 77 1.56 -12.74 4.54
C GLY A 77 0.09 -12.43 4.25
N LEU A 78 -0.21 -11.99 3.02
CA LEU A 78 -1.59 -11.68 2.61
C LEU A 78 -2.51 -12.90 2.65
N GLN A 79 -2.02 -14.08 2.25
CA GLN A 79 -2.79 -15.32 2.32
C GLN A 79 -3.21 -15.70 3.75
N ARG A 80 -2.35 -15.44 4.75
CA ARG A 80 -2.68 -15.69 6.17
C ARG A 80 -3.83 -14.80 6.64
N GLU A 81 -3.92 -13.58 6.13
CA GLU A 81 -4.97 -12.60 6.40
C GLU A 81 -6.17 -12.72 5.43
N GLY A 82 -6.37 -13.89 4.82
CA GLY A 82 -7.22 -14.08 3.64
C GLY A 82 -8.65 -13.56 3.76
N SER A 83 -9.30 -13.66 4.93
CA SER A 83 -10.67 -13.14 5.12
C SER A 83 -10.71 -11.61 5.16
N ALA A 84 -9.76 -10.97 5.85
CA ALA A 84 -9.64 -9.52 5.91
C ALA A 84 -9.26 -8.95 4.54
N LEU A 85 -8.39 -9.64 3.80
CA LEU A 85 -8.00 -9.24 2.46
C LEU A 85 -9.15 -9.37 1.46
N LEU A 86 -9.88 -10.49 1.47
CA LEU A 86 -11.06 -10.66 0.62
C LEU A 86 -12.11 -9.59 0.91
N ALA A 87 -12.34 -9.26 2.18
CA ALA A 87 -13.23 -8.18 2.56
C ALA A 87 -12.73 -6.82 2.03
N ALA A 88 -11.45 -6.52 2.18
CA ALA A 88 -10.82 -5.29 1.66
C ALA A 88 -10.84 -5.21 0.12
N LEU A 89 -10.80 -6.37 -0.56
CA LEU A 89 -10.87 -6.49 -2.00
C LEU A 89 -12.30 -6.59 -2.55
N THR A 90 -13.33 -6.56 -1.71
CA THR A 90 -14.73 -6.76 -2.18
C THR A 90 -15.65 -5.65 -1.69
N LEU A 91 -15.41 -5.14 -0.49
CA LEU A 91 -16.26 -4.14 0.15
C LEU A 91 -15.78 -2.72 -0.19
N PRO A 92 -16.70 -1.76 -0.34
CA PRO A 92 -16.34 -0.36 -0.58
C PRO A 92 -15.83 0.35 0.70
N TYR A 93 -15.76 -0.35 1.83
CA TYR A 93 -15.36 0.21 3.11
C TYR A 93 -13.85 0.14 3.31
N SER A 94 -13.25 1.23 3.80
CA SER A 94 -11.84 1.26 4.18
C SER A 94 -11.69 1.70 5.64
N ASN A 95 -10.64 1.22 6.30
CA ASN A 95 -10.27 1.69 7.64
C ASN A 95 -9.55 3.05 7.65
N GLY A 96 -9.39 3.70 6.49
CA GLY A 96 -8.64 4.94 6.34
C GLY A 96 -9.08 6.07 7.29
N PRO A 97 -10.39 6.40 7.39
CA PRO A 97 -10.86 7.41 8.33
C PRO A 97 -10.56 7.07 9.79
N THR A 98 -10.75 5.80 10.17
CA THR A 98 -10.48 5.29 11.52
C THR A 98 -9.00 5.38 11.86
N GLU A 99 -8.13 4.94 10.95
CA GLU A 99 -6.67 5.03 11.08
C GLU A 99 -6.20 6.48 11.16
N GLY A 100 -6.79 7.38 10.36
CA GLY A 100 -6.54 8.81 10.42
C GLY A 100 -6.86 9.40 11.79
N ALA A 101 -8.03 9.07 12.34
CA ALA A 101 -8.44 9.49 13.68
C ALA A 101 -7.48 8.95 14.76
N VAL A 102 -7.12 7.67 14.68
CA VAL A 102 -6.16 7.04 15.61
C VAL A 102 -4.78 7.70 15.52
N ASN A 103 -4.31 8.02 14.31
CA ASN A 103 -3.02 8.69 14.10
C ASN A 103 -3.04 10.12 14.66
N ARG A 104 -4.13 10.87 14.47
CA ARG A 104 -4.32 12.19 15.10
C ARG A 104 -4.26 12.09 16.62
N LEU A 105 -4.96 11.11 17.21
CA LEU A 105 -4.94 10.88 18.66
C LEU A 105 -3.54 10.52 19.17
N LYS A 106 -2.83 9.62 18.48
CA LYS A 106 -1.44 9.25 18.80
C LYS A 106 -0.51 10.47 18.73
N MET A 107 -0.69 11.34 17.73
CA MET A 107 0.07 12.57 17.59
C MET A 107 -0.16 13.53 18.75
N ILE A 108 -1.43 13.75 19.15
CA ILE A 108 -1.76 14.58 20.32
C ILE A 108 -1.13 14.01 21.60
N LYS A 109 -1.24 12.68 21.82
CA LYS A 109 -0.58 12.02 22.96
C LYS A 109 0.94 12.24 22.96
N ARG A 110 1.60 12.15 21.80
CA ARG A 110 3.06 12.38 21.66
C ARG A 110 3.44 13.83 21.93
N GLN A 111 2.66 14.81 21.44
CA GLN A 111 2.87 16.23 21.76
C GLN A 111 2.75 16.52 23.26
N MET A 112 1.96 15.72 23.98
CA MET A 112 1.78 15.83 25.43
C MET A 112 2.67 14.88 26.22
N TYR A 113 3.76 14.37 25.60
CA TYR A 113 4.74 13.48 26.24
C TYR A 113 4.12 12.24 26.89
N GLY A 114 3.03 11.71 26.30
CA GLY A 114 2.30 10.56 26.81
C GLY A 114 1.40 10.83 28.03
N ARG A 115 1.33 12.07 28.52
CA ARG A 115 0.58 12.44 29.74
C ARG A 115 -0.90 12.75 29.48
N ALA A 116 -1.36 12.65 28.24
CA ALA A 116 -2.75 12.89 27.89
C ALA A 116 -3.62 11.67 28.24
N ASN A 117 -4.24 11.72 29.43
CA ASN A 117 -5.32 10.81 29.80
C ASN A 117 -6.59 11.08 28.96
N PHE A 118 -7.62 10.27 29.13
CA PHE A 118 -8.83 10.38 28.31
C PHE A 118 -9.48 11.77 28.40
N ASP A 119 -9.58 12.35 29.59
CA ASP A 119 -10.21 13.67 29.80
C ASP A 119 -9.44 14.78 29.07
N LEU A 120 -8.11 14.78 29.18
CA LEU A 120 -7.24 15.74 28.49
C LEU A 120 -7.32 15.60 26.97
N LEU A 121 -7.41 14.37 26.46
CA LEU A 121 -7.60 14.11 25.03
C LEU A 121 -8.96 14.62 24.57
N ARG A 122 -10.01 14.35 25.35
CA ARG A 122 -11.37 14.78 25.04
C ARG A 122 -11.44 16.29 24.90
N ILE A 123 -10.90 17.03 25.86
CA ILE A 123 -10.81 18.50 25.80
C ILE A 123 -10.07 18.94 24.53
N ARG A 124 -8.86 18.42 24.30
CA ARG A 124 -8.04 18.87 23.17
C ARG A 124 -8.59 18.49 21.78
N VAL A 125 -9.41 17.44 21.70
CA VAL A 125 -10.01 16.94 20.45
C VAL A 125 -11.33 17.62 20.13
N LEU A 126 -12.16 17.89 21.15
CA LEU A 126 -13.53 18.40 21.00
C LEU A 126 -13.66 19.92 21.23
N SER A 127 -12.69 20.55 21.90
CA SER A 127 -12.69 22.00 22.17
C SER A 127 -11.88 22.82 21.15
N GLY A 128 -11.42 22.19 20.06
CA GLY A 128 -10.67 22.83 18.98
C GLY A 128 -11.52 23.03 17.73
#